data_AF-A0A8I0ZQW1-F1
#
_entry.id   AF-A0A8I0ZQW1-F1
#
_cell.length_a   1.000
_cell.length_b   1.000
_cell.length_c   1.000
_cell.angle_alpha   90.00
_cell.angle_beta   90.00
_cell.angle_gamma   90.00
#
_symmetry.space_group_name_H-M   'P 1'
#
loop_
_entity.id
_entity.type
_entity.pdbx_description
1 polymer ?
#
loop_
_entity_poly.entity_id
_entity_poly.type
_entity_poly.pdbx_seq_one_letter_code
_entity_poly.pdbx_strand_id
1 'polypeptide(L)'
;MNEWHLIETLGKSPTVVSVGGNVKNWATTKRLSPSADVRIDPIIEQVRSSGTKIVLPALDSARDKRSYRIECLPVVGPTGQVHAVQLWIGDPEAPPTPPRIVSGFSWLLDRFVIAQTLEAALMSGVKPEDHVPERTPAEYYAKAIKFDDSEAMLAAGLNPVDDQTFDADMSVLHADGRVMRWHMWARGCVEEGERGLRLLWHDVTDTTPPRRPTLAELGLQESVKDSGIYTAVFCTQTAVLALWLPEPAPWVKWRDIPGANQVIHADDRHLLSSAQDKFNLGSTDPVHVVARLRTENDDWRPSTLRISPYPGPLTERLAIVQISPLTES
;
A
#
# COMPACT_ATOMS: atom_id res chain seq x y z
N MET A 1 2.62 -28.82 7.08
CA MET A 1 3.96 -29.20 6.56
C MET A 1 3.95 -29.07 5.06
N ASN A 2 5.12 -28.88 4.46
CA ASN A 2 5.35 -28.71 3.02
C ASN A 2 4.66 -27.49 2.39
N GLU A 3 4.32 -26.49 3.21
CA GLU A 3 3.67 -25.24 2.78
C GLU A 3 4.44 -24.04 3.32
N TRP A 4 4.49 -22.97 2.54
CA TRP A 4 5.04 -21.69 2.98
C TRP A 4 4.06 -20.97 3.90
N HIS A 5 4.54 -20.56 5.06
CA HIS A 5 3.85 -19.69 6.01
C HIS A 5 4.43 -18.30 5.88
N LEU A 6 3.58 -17.29 5.70
CA LEU A 6 3.98 -15.90 5.79
C LEU A 6 3.73 -15.43 7.23
N ILE A 7 4.79 -14.95 7.87
CA ILE A 7 4.80 -14.52 9.27
C ILE A 7 5.12 -13.04 9.29
N GLU A 8 4.14 -12.20 9.59
CA GLU A 8 4.32 -10.77 9.79
C GLU A 8 5.15 -10.53 11.07
N THR A 9 6.11 -9.60 11.00
CA THR A 9 7.09 -9.32 12.06
C THR A 9 7.22 -7.83 12.40
N LEU A 10 6.29 -6.99 11.96
CA LEU A 10 6.27 -5.55 12.28
C LEU A 10 5.83 -5.33 13.73
N GLY A 11 4.97 -6.20 14.24
CA GLY A 11 4.49 -6.14 15.63
C GLY A 11 5.51 -6.64 16.66
N LYS A 12 5.20 -6.43 17.94
CA LYS A 12 6.03 -6.95 19.05
C LYS A 12 6.16 -8.47 19.03
N SER A 13 5.07 -9.15 18.69
CA SER A 13 5.03 -10.61 18.54
C SER A 13 4.76 -10.95 17.07
N PRO A 14 5.55 -11.85 16.45
CA PRO A 14 5.26 -12.32 15.11
C PRO A 14 3.89 -12.99 15.00
N THR A 15 3.23 -12.83 13.85
CA THR A 15 1.91 -13.39 13.57
C THR A 15 1.87 -14.09 12.21
N VAL A 16 1.21 -15.24 12.13
CA VAL A 16 1.00 -15.96 10.87
C VAL A 16 -0.17 -15.31 10.14
N VAL A 17 0.12 -14.75 8.97
CA VAL A 17 -0.85 -14.00 8.16
C VAL A 17 -1.24 -14.73 6.87
N SER A 18 -0.46 -15.70 6.41
CA SER A 18 -0.84 -16.56 5.28
C SER A 18 -0.22 -17.96 5.37
N VAL A 19 -0.91 -18.96 4.83
CA VAL A 19 -0.39 -20.34 4.66
C VAL A 19 -0.73 -20.84 3.25
N GLY A 20 0.31 -21.10 2.45
CA GLY A 20 0.16 -21.58 1.07
C GLY A 20 -0.63 -20.62 0.16
N GLY A 21 -0.66 -19.31 0.47
CA GLY A 21 -1.52 -18.34 -0.23
C GLY A 21 -2.81 -17.98 0.52
N ASN A 22 -3.31 -18.88 1.39
CA ASN A 22 -4.55 -18.65 2.12
C ASN A 22 -4.34 -17.69 3.30
N VAL A 23 -4.99 -16.52 3.21
CA VAL A 23 -5.01 -15.49 4.25
C VAL A 23 -5.47 -16.05 5.59
N LYS A 24 -4.81 -15.63 6.67
CA LYS A 24 -5.13 -15.94 8.07
C LYS A 24 -5.36 -14.63 8.82
N ASN A 25 -6.28 -14.69 9.79
CA ASN A 25 -6.54 -13.57 10.68
C ASN A 25 -5.50 -13.53 11.81
N TRP A 26 -4.33 -12.95 11.52
CA TRP A 26 -3.27 -12.64 12.50
C TRP A 26 -3.00 -13.77 13.51
N ALA A 27 -2.80 -14.99 12.99
CA ALA A 27 -2.77 -16.20 13.81
C ALA A 27 -1.48 -16.33 14.61
N THR A 28 -1.51 -17.11 15.70
CA THR A 28 -0.32 -17.31 16.55
C THR A 28 0.74 -18.22 15.90
N THR A 29 2.03 -17.93 16.15
CA THR A 29 3.16 -18.78 15.74
C THR A 29 3.31 -20.06 16.57
N LYS A 30 2.61 -20.18 17.71
CA LYS A 30 2.76 -21.30 18.67
C LYS A 30 2.57 -22.69 18.05
N ARG A 31 1.88 -22.79 16.91
CA ARG A 31 1.58 -24.06 16.21
C ARG A 31 2.50 -24.32 15.01
N LEU A 32 3.53 -23.52 14.80
CA LEU A 32 4.49 -23.70 13.70
C LEU A 32 5.53 -24.78 14.01
N SER A 33 5.88 -24.98 15.29
CA SER A 33 6.81 -26.04 15.70
C SER A 33 6.30 -27.43 15.27
N PRO A 34 7.06 -28.17 14.46
CA PRO A 34 6.63 -29.47 13.95
C PRO A 34 6.73 -30.58 15.01
N SER A 35 7.56 -30.35 16.04
CA SER A 35 7.67 -31.18 17.24
C SER A 35 7.90 -30.30 18.48
N ALA A 36 7.68 -30.85 19.67
CA ALA A 36 7.81 -30.11 20.93
C ALA A 36 9.27 -29.73 21.26
N ASP A 37 10.25 -30.49 20.78
CA ASP A 37 11.68 -30.23 20.94
C ASP A 37 12.27 -29.38 19.79
N VAL A 38 11.51 -29.16 18.72
CA VAL A 38 11.90 -28.30 17.59
C VAL A 38 11.30 -26.90 17.75
N ARG A 39 12.12 -25.93 18.18
CA ARG A 39 11.69 -24.54 18.45
C ARG A 39 11.90 -23.66 17.22
N ILE A 40 10.80 -23.15 16.65
CA ILE A 40 10.83 -22.31 15.44
C ILE A 40 10.96 -20.82 15.77
N ASP A 41 10.39 -20.35 16.89
CA ASP A 41 10.42 -18.93 17.26
C ASP A 41 11.85 -18.33 17.29
N PRO A 42 12.89 -18.99 17.84
CA PRO A 42 14.25 -18.46 17.81
C PRO A 42 14.82 -18.31 16.40
N ILE A 43 14.42 -19.18 15.46
CA ILE A 43 14.87 -19.12 14.07
C ILE A 43 14.20 -17.93 13.37
N ILE A 44 12.89 -17.73 13.59
CA ILE A 44 12.17 -16.56 13.07
C ILE A 44 12.81 -15.27 13.59
N GLU A 45 13.08 -15.19 14.89
CA GLU A 45 13.68 -14.00 15.50
C GLU A 45 15.11 -13.74 15.00
N GLN A 46 15.89 -14.80 14.76
CA GLN A 46 17.22 -14.67 14.16
C GLN A 46 17.14 -14.13 12.73
N VAL A 47 16.21 -14.60 11.90
CA VAL A 47 16.01 -14.07 10.54
C VAL A 47 15.50 -12.63 10.58
N ARG A 48 14.55 -12.33 11.48
CA ARG A 48 14.01 -10.98 11.69
C ARG A 48 15.10 -9.97 12.06
N SER A 49 15.97 -10.33 13.00
CA SER A 49 17.03 -9.43 13.50
C SER A 49 18.22 -9.31 12.55
N SER A 50 18.59 -10.39 11.85
CA SER A 50 19.76 -10.41 10.95
C SER A 50 19.45 -10.01 9.51
N GLY A 51 18.18 -10.02 9.10
CA GLY A 51 17.78 -9.87 7.70
C GLY A 51 18.37 -10.94 6.77
N THR A 52 18.83 -12.06 7.32
CA THR A 52 19.55 -13.10 6.58
C THR A 52 18.74 -14.39 6.56
N LYS A 53 18.66 -15.04 5.39
CA LYS A 53 17.97 -16.33 5.26
C LYS A 53 18.67 -17.43 6.06
N ILE A 54 17.89 -18.33 6.65
CA ILE A 54 18.37 -19.53 7.34
C ILE A 54 17.79 -20.75 6.64
N VAL A 55 18.65 -21.72 6.33
CA VAL A 55 18.27 -23.03 5.79
C VAL A 55 18.88 -24.10 6.69
N LEU A 56 18.03 -24.90 7.32
CA LEU A 56 18.42 -26.08 8.08
C LEU A 56 18.00 -27.31 7.27
N PRO A 57 18.92 -27.98 6.55
CA PRO A 57 18.58 -29.06 5.63
C PRO A 57 18.04 -30.30 6.35
N ALA A 58 18.48 -30.54 7.59
CA ALA A 58 17.95 -31.57 8.47
C ALA A 58 18.12 -31.13 9.93
N LEU A 59 17.00 -30.98 10.63
CA LEU A 59 16.94 -30.74 12.07
C LEU A 59 16.20 -31.90 12.73
N ASP A 60 16.91 -32.66 13.55
CA ASP A 60 16.39 -33.85 14.20
C ASP A 60 15.48 -33.50 15.39
N SER A 61 14.31 -34.12 15.44
CA SER A 61 13.51 -34.25 16.66
C SER A 61 13.82 -35.60 17.30
N ALA A 62 14.39 -35.55 18.50
CA ALA A 62 14.60 -36.74 19.31
C ALA A 62 13.27 -37.31 19.82
N ARG A 63 12.28 -36.43 20.07
CA ARG A 63 10.94 -36.82 20.52
C ARG A 63 10.19 -37.63 19.47
N ASP A 64 10.17 -37.15 18.23
CA ASP A 64 9.40 -37.78 17.14
C ASP A 64 10.24 -38.74 16.29
N LYS A 65 11.55 -38.86 16.58
CA LYS A 65 12.52 -39.68 15.84
C LYS A 65 12.48 -39.42 14.34
N ARG A 66 12.36 -38.14 13.97
CA ARG A 66 12.25 -37.66 12.60
C ARG A 66 13.03 -36.37 12.43
N SER A 67 13.56 -36.15 11.24
CA SER A 67 14.23 -34.91 10.85
C SER A 67 13.30 -34.02 10.03
N TYR A 68 13.49 -32.70 10.13
CA TYR A 68 12.74 -31.71 9.36
C TYR A 68 13.71 -30.80 8.60
N ARG A 69 13.37 -30.44 7.36
CA ARG A 69 13.99 -29.31 6.69
C ARG A 69 13.22 -28.04 7.01
N ILE A 70 13.95 -26.98 7.32
CA ILE A 70 13.41 -25.66 7.67
C ILE A 70 14.07 -24.62 6.79
N GLU A 71 13.25 -23.80 6.14
CA GLU A 71 13.73 -22.61 5.43
C GLU A 71 13.01 -21.38 5.94
N CYS A 72 13.77 -20.37 6.35
CA CYS A 72 13.27 -19.08 6.80
C CYS A 72 13.88 -17.99 5.93
N LEU A 73 13.05 -17.27 5.17
CA LEU A 73 13.47 -16.22 4.26
C LEU A 73 12.93 -14.86 4.73
N PRO A 74 13.76 -13.83 4.87
CA PRO A 74 13.29 -12.50 5.24
C PRO A 74 12.55 -11.83 4.08
N VAL A 75 11.50 -11.07 4.41
CA VAL A 75 10.88 -10.08 3.54
C VAL A 75 11.26 -8.71 4.07
N VAL A 76 12.25 -8.09 3.43
CA VAL A 76 12.81 -6.81 3.86
C VAL A 76 11.96 -5.68 3.28
N GLY A 77 11.66 -4.68 4.11
CA GLY A 77 11.01 -3.45 3.69
C GLY A 77 11.97 -2.44 3.09
N PRO A 78 11.46 -1.34 2.50
CA PRO A 78 12.29 -0.35 1.82
C PRO A 78 13.23 0.42 2.77
N THR A 79 12.98 0.40 4.08
CA THR A 79 13.85 1.01 5.09
C THR A 79 14.85 0.04 5.71
N GLY A 80 14.94 -1.19 5.18
CA GLY A 80 15.88 -2.22 5.64
C GLY A 80 15.37 -3.09 6.80
N GLN A 81 14.23 -2.75 7.41
CA GLN A 81 13.61 -3.57 8.45
C GLN A 81 12.95 -4.83 7.87
N VAL A 82 12.98 -5.95 8.60
CA VAL A 82 12.28 -7.17 8.19
C VAL A 82 10.80 -7.05 8.51
N HIS A 83 9.97 -6.92 7.47
CA HIS A 83 8.51 -6.80 7.60
C HIS A 83 7.84 -8.15 7.84
N ALA A 84 8.40 -9.22 7.26
CA ALA A 84 7.92 -10.58 7.47
C ALA A 84 9.03 -11.61 7.31
N VAL A 85 8.73 -12.85 7.73
CA VAL A 85 9.52 -14.04 7.45
C VAL A 85 8.64 -15.05 6.71
N GLN A 86 9.13 -15.57 5.58
CA GLN A 86 8.54 -16.74 4.94
C GLN A 86 9.17 -17.99 5.55
N LEU A 87 8.35 -18.88 6.11
CA LEU A 87 8.76 -20.12 6.76
C LEU A 87 8.23 -21.32 5.99
N TRP A 88 9.11 -22.22 5.59
CA TRP A 88 8.76 -23.54 5.10
C TRP A 88 9.28 -24.61 6.07
N ILE A 89 8.45 -25.60 6.38
CA ILE A 89 8.81 -26.75 7.20
C ILE A 89 8.28 -28.01 6.52
N GLY A 90 9.17 -28.95 6.23
CA GLY A 90 8.81 -30.16 5.53
C GLY A 90 9.81 -31.30 5.71
N ASP A 91 9.63 -32.31 4.89
CA ASP A 91 10.52 -33.47 4.85
C ASP A 91 11.91 -33.06 4.32
N PRO A 92 13.03 -33.56 4.90
CA PRO A 92 14.38 -33.26 4.42
C PRO A 92 14.62 -33.56 2.94
N GLU A 93 14.00 -34.63 2.44
CA GLU A 93 14.17 -35.10 1.07
C GLU A 93 13.17 -34.43 0.10
N ALA A 94 12.14 -33.75 0.63
CA ALA A 94 11.20 -33.02 -0.20
C ALA A 94 11.79 -31.64 -0.57
N PRO A 95 11.94 -31.31 -1.87
CA PRO A 95 12.29 -29.97 -2.26
C PRO A 95 11.13 -29.02 -1.90
N PRO A 96 11.40 -27.84 -1.31
CA PRO A 96 10.37 -26.84 -1.08
C PRO A 96 9.82 -26.34 -2.43
N THR A 97 8.54 -26.01 -2.45
CA THR A 97 7.96 -25.23 -3.54
C THR A 97 8.62 -23.84 -3.59
N PRO A 98 8.53 -23.10 -4.72
CA PRO A 98 9.00 -21.72 -4.75
C PRO A 98 8.37 -20.89 -3.61
N PRO A 99 9.14 -19.98 -2.97
CA PRO A 99 8.60 -19.06 -1.98
C PRO A 99 7.44 -18.22 -2.52
N ARG A 100 6.62 -17.70 -1.62
CA ARG A 100 5.50 -16.83 -1.98
C ARG A 100 6.03 -15.49 -2.50
N ILE A 101 5.29 -14.94 -3.47
CA ILE A 101 5.56 -13.62 -4.03
C ILE A 101 5.03 -12.58 -3.04
N VAL A 102 5.94 -12.02 -2.23
CA VAL A 102 5.64 -11.09 -1.14
C VAL A 102 6.68 -9.97 -1.12
N SER A 103 6.27 -8.74 -0.83
CA SER A 103 7.18 -7.60 -0.69
C SER A 103 6.77 -6.65 0.44
N GLY A 104 7.77 -6.01 1.06
CA GLY A 104 7.57 -4.94 2.02
C GLY A 104 7.39 -3.57 1.37
N PHE A 105 6.59 -2.72 2.00
CA PHE A 105 6.34 -1.32 1.63
C PHE A 105 6.28 -0.46 2.89
N SER A 106 6.56 0.83 2.78
CA SER A 106 6.38 1.77 3.88
C SER A 106 5.69 3.04 3.41
N TRP A 107 4.53 3.36 3.98
CA TRP A 107 3.98 4.71 3.87
C TRP A 107 4.71 5.60 4.86
N LEU A 108 5.47 6.56 4.35
CA LEU A 108 6.21 7.55 5.11
C LEU A 108 5.41 8.87 5.10
N LEU A 109 4.64 9.09 6.16
CA LEU A 109 3.66 10.18 6.27
C LEU A 109 4.31 11.55 6.14
N ASP A 110 5.47 11.77 6.78
CA ASP A 110 6.10 13.10 6.82
C ASP A 110 6.56 13.57 5.43
N ARG A 111 6.86 12.62 4.53
CA ARG A 111 7.21 12.91 3.14
C ARG A 111 6.03 12.71 2.18
N PHE A 112 4.91 12.17 2.66
CA PHE A 112 3.74 11.77 1.86
C PHE A 112 4.11 10.87 0.68
N VAL A 113 4.95 9.87 0.92
CA VAL A 113 5.33 8.87 -0.08
C VAL A 113 5.09 7.46 0.42
N ILE A 114 4.85 6.55 -0.52
CA ILE A 114 4.87 5.11 -0.32
C ILE A 114 6.18 4.61 -0.92
N ALA A 115 7.10 4.26 -0.03
CA ALA A 115 8.34 3.60 -0.37
C ALA A 115 8.08 2.12 -0.67
N GLN A 116 8.74 1.60 -1.68
CA GLN A 116 8.61 0.23 -2.16
C GLN A 116 9.98 -0.34 -2.52
N THR A 117 10.16 -1.65 -2.36
CA THR A 117 11.40 -2.32 -2.81
C THR A 117 11.37 -2.62 -4.30
N LEU A 118 12.48 -3.12 -4.84
CA LEU A 118 12.53 -3.62 -6.21
C LEU A 118 11.59 -4.81 -6.39
N GLU A 119 11.53 -5.73 -5.43
CA GLU A 119 10.65 -6.90 -5.44
C GLU A 119 9.19 -6.47 -5.62
N ALA A 120 8.75 -5.43 -4.91
CA ALA A 120 7.42 -4.84 -5.05
C ALA A 120 7.09 -4.38 -6.47
N ALA A 121 8.05 -3.76 -7.16
CA ALA A 121 7.87 -3.35 -8.55
C ALA A 121 7.74 -4.59 -9.46
N LEU A 122 8.63 -5.56 -9.29
CA LEU A 122 8.65 -6.82 -10.03
C LEU A 122 7.37 -7.64 -9.84
N MET A 123 6.76 -7.62 -8.65
CA MET A 123 5.46 -8.28 -8.40
C MET A 123 4.37 -7.81 -9.37
N SER A 124 4.45 -6.56 -9.83
CA SER A 124 3.50 -5.98 -10.79
C SER A 124 3.97 -6.02 -12.25
N GLY A 125 5.07 -6.71 -12.53
CA GLY A 125 5.65 -6.82 -13.88
C GLY A 125 6.40 -5.57 -14.34
N VAL A 126 6.64 -4.60 -13.45
CA VAL A 126 7.50 -3.45 -13.75
C VAL A 126 8.93 -3.96 -13.88
N LYS A 127 9.64 -3.53 -14.93
CA LYS A 127 11.02 -3.95 -15.16
C LYS A 127 11.96 -3.31 -14.12
N PRO A 128 13.09 -3.96 -13.77
CA PRO A 128 14.04 -3.40 -12.81
C PRO A 128 14.50 -1.97 -13.13
N GLU A 129 14.74 -1.65 -14.40
CA GLU A 129 15.17 -0.34 -14.87
C GLU A 129 14.11 0.76 -14.71
N ASP A 130 12.83 0.38 -14.62
CA ASP A 130 11.69 1.29 -14.45
C ASP A 130 11.26 1.39 -12.96
N HIS A 131 12.06 0.81 -12.05
CA HIS A 131 11.77 0.86 -10.63
C HIS A 131 11.90 2.29 -10.09
N VAL A 132 10.80 2.78 -9.52
CA VAL A 132 10.76 4.04 -8.78
C VAL A 132 10.63 3.70 -7.29
N PRO A 133 11.65 3.96 -6.44
CA PRO A 133 11.65 3.55 -5.03
C PRO A 133 10.53 4.16 -4.20
N GLU A 134 10.07 5.36 -4.56
CA GLU A 134 9.07 6.10 -3.81
C GLU A 134 8.03 6.69 -4.74
N ARG A 135 6.77 6.53 -4.38
CA ARG A 135 5.65 7.06 -5.15
C ARG A 135 4.71 7.84 -4.25
N THR A 136 4.03 8.83 -4.80
CA THR A 136 2.92 9.48 -4.10
C THR A 136 1.77 8.49 -3.87
N PRO A 137 0.87 8.75 -2.90
CA PRO A 137 -0.32 7.93 -2.70
C PRO A 137 -1.14 7.80 -3.98
N ALA A 138 -1.35 8.89 -4.72
CA ALA A 138 -2.10 8.87 -5.97
C ALA A 138 -1.46 7.94 -7.01
N GLU A 139 -0.14 7.98 -7.17
CA GLU A 139 0.59 7.11 -8.08
C GLU A 139 0.48 5.63 -7.72
N TYR A 140 0.47 5.35 -6.41
CA TYR A 140 0.31 4.01 -5.88
C TYR A 140 -1.10 3.47 -6.14
N TYR A 141 -2.14 4.21 -5.74
CA TYR A 141 -3.53 3.82 -5.93
C TYR A 141 -3.91 3.64 -7.40
N ALA A 142 -3.27 4.36 -8.32
CA ALA A 142 -3.58 4.27 -9.73
C ALA A 142 -3.23 2.92 -10.39
N LYS A 143 -2.55 2.01 -9.70
CA LYS A 143 -2.40 0.60 -10.14
C LYS A 143 -3.61 -0.27 -9.78
N ALA A 144 -4.49 0.21 -8.90
CA ALA A 144 -5.64 -0.54 -8.43
C ALA A 144 -6.72 -0.62 -9.52
N ILE A 145 -7.13 -1.84 -9.84
CA ILE A 145 -8.35 -2.12 -10.60
C ILE A 145 -9.56 -2.12 -9.67
N LYS A 146 -9.39 -2.61 -8.43
CA LYS A 146 -10.42 -2.56 -7.40
C LYS A 146 -9.78 -2.51 -6.02
N PHE A 147 -10.17 -1.52 -5.23
CA PHE A 147 -9.71 -1.38 -3.85
C PHE A 147 -10.76 -0.64 -3.02
N ASP A 148 -11.55 -1.40 -2.27
CA ASP A 148 -12.70 -0.84 -1.53
C ASP A 148 -12.26 -0.19 -0.20
N ASP A 149 -11.13 -0.64 0.37
CA ASP A 149 -10.60 -0.11 1.64
C ASP A 149 -9.63 1.07 1.44
N SER A 150 -9.70 1.79 0.31
CA SER A 150 -8.80 2.91 0.04
C SER A 150 -8.94 4.05 1.06
N GLU A 151 -10.17 4.37 1.49
CA GLU A 151 -10.43 5.35 2.55
C GLU A 151 -9.86 4.89 3.89
N ALA A 152 -10.06 3.62 4.25
CA ALA A 152 -9.53 3.07 5.50
C ALA A 152 -8.00 3.06 5.51
N MET A 153 -7.36 2.75 4.38
CA MET A 153 -5.92 2.82 4.23
C MET A 153 -5.41 4.27 4.32
N LEU A 154 -6.11 5.24 3.72
CA LEU A 154 -5.81 6.67 3.88
C LEU A 154 -5.92 7.10 5.35
N ALA A 155 -6.98 6.69 6.05
CA ALA A 155 -7.17 7.00 7.46
C ALA A 155 -6.01 6.46 8.32
N ALA A 156 -5.65 5.19 8.12
CA ALA A 156 -4.55 4.55 8.84
C ALA A 156 -3.20 5.22 8.54
N GLY A 157 -2.95 5.61 7.28
CA GLY A 157 -1.72 6.29 6.87
C GLY A 157 -1.59 7.71 7.37
N LEU A 158 -2.70 8.46 7.41
CA LEU A 158 -2.71 9.87 7.85
C LEU A 158 -2.71 10.03 9.37
N ASN A 159 -3.18 9.03 10.11
CA ASN A 159 -3.22 9.04 11.56
C ASN A 159 -2.71 7.71 12.14
N PRO A 160 -1.41 7.42 11.99
CA PRO A 160 -0.85 6.15 12.40
C PRO A 160 -0.88 6.02 13.93
N VAL A 161 -1.41 4.90 14.41
CA VAL A 161 -1.38 4.50 15.81
C VAL A 161 -0.41 3.34 15.96
N ASP A 162 0.52 3.44 16.90
CA ASP A 162 1.55 2.42 17.09
C ASP A 162 0.97 1.02 17.26
N ASP A 163 1.54 0.05 16.53
CA ASP A 163 1.15 -1.38 16.54
C ASP A 163 -0.30 -1.67 16.07
N GLN A 164 -1.10 -0.65 15.71
CA GLN A 164 -2.44 -0.82 15.17
C GLN A 164 -2.38 -1.57 13.85
N THR A 165 -3.07 -2.70 13.78
CA THR A 165 -3.13 -3.55 12.60
C THR A 165 -4.19 -3.07 11.61
N PHE A 166 -3.89 -3.21 10.33
CA PHE A 166 -4.83 -3.06 9.23
C PHE A 166 -4.57 -4.17 8.21
N ASP A 167 -5.62 -4.76 7.66
CA ASP A 167 -5.50 -5.65 6.51
C ASP A 167 -6.58 -5.35 5.50
N ALA A 168 -6.24 -5.58 4.24
CA ALA A 168 -7.04 -5.18 3.10
C ALA A 168 -6.63 -5.98 1.87
N ASP A 169 -7.46 -5.90 0.83
CA ASP A 169 -7.14 -6.54 -0.44
C ASP A 169 -7.36 -5.60 -1.62
N MET A 170 -6.61 -5.86 -2.68
CA MET A 170 -6.62 -5.04 -3.89
C MET A 170 -6.50 -5.94 -5.11
N SER A 171 -7.27 -5.62 -6.13
CA SER A 171 -7.02 -6.13 -7.47
C SER A 171 -6.08 -5.18 -8.20
N VAL A 172 -4.99 -5.70 -8.75
CA VAL A 172 -3.92 -4.90 -9.35
C VAL A 172 -3.74 -5.27 -10.82
N LEU A 173 -3.57 -4.29 -11.69
CA LEU A 173 -3.20 -4.54 -13.08
C LEU A 173 -1.71 -4.84 -13.16
N HIS A 174 -1.36 -6.03 -13.67
CA HIS A 174 0.01 -6.40 -13.98
C HIS A 174 0.43 -5.81 -15.34
N ALA A 175 1.73 -5.61 -15.54
CA ALA A 175 2.28 -5.00 -16.76
C ALA A 175 1.99 -5.80 -18.06
N ASP A 176 1.74 -7.12 -17.96
CA ASP A 176 1.33 -7.96 -19.10
C ASP A 176 -0.19 -7.91 -19.40
N GLY A 177 -0.96 -7.12 -18.64
CA GLY A 177 -2.40 -6.94 -18.79
C GLY A 177 -3.28 -7.88 -17.96
N ARG A 178 -2.72 -8.88 -17.25
CA ARG A 178 -3.52 -9.71 -16.34
C ARG A 178 -3.87 -8.95 -15.06
N VAL A 179 -5.02 -9.29 -14.46
CA VAL A 179 -5.39 -8.75 -13.15
C VAL A 179 -4.93 -9.74 -12.08
N MET A 180 -4.29 -9.21 -11.03
CA MET A 180 -3.83 -9.96 -9.87
C MET A 180 -4.68 -9.69 -8.66
N ARG A 181 -4.61 -10.59 -7.68
CA ARG A 181 -5.17 -10.42 -6.35
C ARG A 181 -4.05 -10.29 -5.34
N TRP A 182 -3.92 -9.10 -4.77
CA TRP A 182 -2.97 -8.87 -3.68
C TRP A 182 -3.72 -8.71 -2.37
N HIS A 183 -3.15 -9.24 -1.29
CA HIS A 183 -3.61 -8.99 0.07
C HIS A 183 -2.51 -8.28 0.84
N MET A 184 -2.92 -7.36 1.72
CA MET A 184 -2.03 -6.51 2.48
C MET A 184 -2.25 -6.66 3.97
N TRP A 185 -1.14 -6.64 4.71
CA TRP A 185 -1.13 -6.43 6.15
C TRP A 185 -0.25 -5.23 6.44
N ALA A 186 -0.72 -4.35 7.32
CA ALA A 186 -0.01 -3.17 7.74
C ALA A 186 -0.07 -2.99 9.25
N ARG A 187 0.95 -2.29 9.77
CA ARG A 187 0.95 -1.74 11.11
C ARG A 187 1.29 -0.27 11.10
N GLY A 188 0.61 0.48 11.97
CA GLY A 188 0.99 1.84 12.30
C GLY A 188 2.37 1.89 12.93
N CYS A 189 3.18 2.83 12.45
CA CYS A 189 4.51 3.14 12.96
C CYS A 189 4.53 4.62 13.35
N VAL A 190 5.02 4.92 14.55
CA VAL A 190 5.17 6.29 15.06
C VAL A 190 6.62 6.68 15.33
N GLU A 191 7.57 5.83 14.90
CA GLU A 191 8.99 6.09 14.99
C GLU A 191 9.37 7.32 14.15
N GLU A 192 10.26 8.17 14.67
CA GLU A 192 10.72 9.36 13.96
C GLU A 192 11.39 8.96 12.64
N GLY A 193 11.02 9.62 11.54
CA GLY A 193 11.52 9.31 10.19
C GLY A 193 10.80 8.16 9.47
N GLU A 194 10.04 7.32 10.19
CA GLU A 194 9.23 6.22 9.63
C GLU A 194 7.74 6.32 9.98
N ARG A 195 7.31 7.45 10.55
CA ARG A 195 5.91 7.69 10.91
C ARG A 195 4.99 7.42 9.71
N GLY A 196 3.97 6.61 9.91
CA GLY A 196 3.01 6.19 8.88
C GLY A 196 2.68 4.71 9.01
N LEU A 197 2.79 3.95 7.92
CA LEU A 197 2.49 2.51 7.93
C LEU A 197 3.70 1.71 7.43
N ARG A 198 4.01 0.60 8.09
CA ARG A 198 4.81 -0.47 7.50
C ARG A 198 3.84 -1.53 6.97
N LEU A 199 4.04 -1.99 5.75
CA LEU A 199 3.10 -2.87 5.05
C LEU A 199 3.81 -4.06 4.38
N LEU A 200 3.02 -5.09 4.11
CA LEU A 200 3.35 -6.26 3.33
C LEU A 200 2.30 -6.40 2.23
N TRP A 201 2.72 -6.66 0.99
CA TRP A 201 1.81 -7.14 -0.05
C TRP A 201 2.19 -8.55 -0.44
N HIS A 202 1.18 -9.40 -0.57
CA HIS A 202 1.31 -10.79 -0.98
C HIS A 202 0.42 -11.05 -2.20
N ASP A 203 1.01 -11.53 -3.29
CA ASP A 203 0.25 -12.07 -4.41
C ASP A 203 -0.40 -13.42 -4.03
N VAL A 204 -1.73 -13.40 -3.96
CA VAL A 204 -2.59 -14.53 -3.62
C VAL A 204 -3.49 -14.92 -4.79
N THR A 205 -3.15 -14.49 -6.02
CA THR A 205 -3.95 -14.75 -7.24
C THR A 205 -4.23 -16.23 -7.48
N ASP A 206 -3.29 -17.10 -7.10
CA ASP A 206 -3.41 -18.57 -7.23
C ASP A 206 -4.44 -19.19 -6.27
N THR A 207 -4.70 -18.55 -5.12
CA THR A 207 -5.65 -19.05 -4.11
C THR A 207 -6.93 -18.23 -4.00
N THR A 208 -6.94 -16.99 -4.48
CA THR A 208 -8.08 -16.08 -4.41
C THR A 208 -8.20 -15.31 -5.72
N PRO A 209 -9.31 -15.44 -6.45
CA PRO A 209 -9.47 -14.77 -7.72
C PRO A 209 -9.51 -13.24 -7.55
N PRO A 210 -8.98 -12.47 -8.51
CA PRO A 210 -9.10 -11.02 -8.51
C PRO A 210 -10.55 -10.55 -8.60
N ARG A 211 -10.88 -9.52 -7.83
CA ARG A 211 -12.17 -8.81 -7.94
C ARG A 211 -12.13 -7.83 -9.11
N ARG A 212 -13.29 -7.59 -9.73
CA ARG A 212 -13.46 -6.59 -10.80
C ARG A 212 -14.40 -5.49 -10.34
N PRO A 213 -14.31 -4.29 -10.92
CA PRO A 213 -15.34 -3.28 -10.74
C PRO A 213 -16.73 -3.83 -11.06
N THR A 214 -17.71 -3.41 -10.28
CA THR A 214 -19.14 -3.65 -10.50
C THR A 214 -19.63 -2.86 -11.72
N LEU A 215 -20.78 -3.24 -12.28
CA LEU A 215 -21.39 -2.47 -13.36
C LEU A 215 -21.73 -1.02 -12.96
N ALA A 216 -22.06 -0.78 -11.69
CA ALA A 216 -22.31 0.57 -11.17
C ALA A 216 -21.03 1.40 -11.16
N GLU A 217 -19.91 0.82 -10.71
CA GLU A 217 -18.59 1.48 -10.75
C GLU A 217 -18.17 1.78 -12.19
N LEU A 218 -18.27 0.81 -13.10
CA LEU A 218 -17.96 1.01 -14.53
C LEU A 218 -18.87 2.04 -15.19
N GLY A 219 -20.17 2.01 -14.90
CA GLY A 219 -21.14 2.96 -15.42
C GLY A 219 -20.87 4.39 -14.94
N LEU A 220 -20.49 4.56 -13.67
CA LEU A 220 -20.07 5.85 -13.13
C LEU A 220 -18.81 6.35 -13.83
N GLN A 221 -17.82 5.48 -14.03
CA GLN A 221 -16.58 5.80 -14.74
C GLN A 221 -16.86 6.30 -16.17
N GLU A 222 -17.66 5.55 -16.94
CA GLU A 222 -18.01 5.95 -18.31
C GLU A 222 -18.90 7.20 -18.35
N SER A 223 -19.71 7.47 -17.31
CA SER A 223 -20.58 8.66 -17.29
C SER A 223 -19.84 10.00 -17.13
N VAL A 224 -18.65 10.00 -16.53
CA VAL A 224 -17.84 11.21 -16.30
C VAL A 224 -16.72 11.37 -17.32
N LYS A 225 -16.49 10.34 -18.13
CA LYS A 225 -15.52 10.35 -19.22
C LYS A 225 -15.85 11.48 -20.19
N ASP A 226 -14.81 12.19 -20.64
CA ASP A 226 -14.91 13.34 -21.55
C ASP A 226 -15.79 14.51 -21.05
N SER A 227 -16.19 14.54 -19.78
CA SER A 227 -16.96 15.66 -19.19
C SER A 227 -16.17 16.95 -19.07
N GLY A 228 -14.84 16.88 -19.19
CA GLY A 228 -13.92 17.98 -18.89
C GLY A 228 -13.78 18.31 -17.40
N ILE A 229 -14.41 17.52 -16.52
CA ILE A 229 -14.36 17.65 -15.06
C ILE A 229 -13.74 16.39 -14.47
N TYR A 230 -12.64 16.55 -13.76
CA TYR A 230 -11.88 15.46 -13.14
C TYR A 230 -11.96 15.59 -11.62
N THR A 231 -12.31 14.51 -10.92
CA THR A 231 -12.46 14.56 -9.47
C THR A 231 -11.24 13.94 -8.80
N ALA A 232 -10.79 14.55 -7.71
CA ALA A 232 -9.65 14.12 -6.92
C ALA A 232 -9.92 14.27 -5.43
N VAL A 233 -9.18 13.53 -4.62
CA VAL A 233 -9.12 13.68 -3.17
C VAL A 233 -7.79 14.31 -2.81
N PHE A 234 -7.82 15.42 -2.08
CA PHE A 234 -6.63 16.12 -1.60
C PHE A 234 -6.55 16.09 -0.07
N CYS A 235 -5.34 15.92 0.45
CA CYS A 235 -5.02 16.27 1.84
C CYS A 235 -4.94 17.79 1.93
N THR A 236 -5.88 18.42 2.63
CA THR A 236 -6.09 19.88 2.54
C THR A 236 -4.98 20.68 3.20
N GLN A 237 -4.43 20.19 4.31
CA GLN A 237 -3.36 20.86 5.03
C GLN A 237 -2.00 20.81 4.32
N THR A 238 -1.76 19.76 3.53
CA THR A 238 -0.46 19.52 2.89
C THR A 238 -0.49 19.74 1.38
N ALA A 239 -1.67 19.98 0.81
CA ALA A 239 -1.93 20.08 -0.61
C ALA A 239 -1.44 18.87 -1.42
N VAL A 240 -1.45 17.69 -0.79
CA VAL A 240 -1.06 16.42 -1.43
C VAL A 240 -2.26 15.82 -2.13
N LEU A 241 -2.08 15.46 -3.40
CA LEU A 241 -3.04 14.66 -4.13
C LEU A 241 -3.00 13.22 -3.60
N ALA A 242 -4.10 12.79 -2.98
CA ALA A 242 -4.20 11.46 -2.38
C ALA A 242 -4.69 10.42 -3.40
N LEU A 243 -5.69 10.78 -4.22
CA LEU A 243 -6.37 9.85 -5.12
C LEU A 243 -7.07 10.60 -6.27
N TRP A 244 -7.12 10.01 -7.46
CA TRP A 244 -8.00 10.42 -8.56
C TRP A 244 -9.28 9.58 -8.58
N LEU A 245 -10.40 10.20 -8.95
CA LEU A 245 -11.75 9.61 -8.98
C LEU A 245 -12.47 9.96 -10.31
N PRO A 246 -12.62 9.02 -11.25
CA PRO A 246 -11.86 7.79 -11.40
C PRO A 246 -10.55 7.99 -12.19
N GLU A 247 -10.51 9.00 -13.05
CA GLU A 247 -9.43 9.23 -14.00
C GLU A 247 -8.68 10.53 -13.69
N PRO A 248 -7.37 10.59 -13.95
CA PRO A 248 -6.60 11.81 -13.81
C PRO A 248 -6.92 12.83 -14.90
N ALA A 249 -6.84 14.12 -14.55
CA ALA A 249 -6.88 15.18 -15.55
C ALA A 249 -5.66 15.07 -16.50
N PRO A 250 -5.86 15.02 -17.82
CA PRO A 250 -4.79 14.70 -18.78
C PRO A 250 -3.76 15.82 -18.95
N TRP A 251 -4.05 17.04 -18.50
CA TRP A 251 -3.09 18.16 -18.54
C TRP A 251 -2.32 18.35 -17.23
N VAL A 252 -2.62 17.54 -16.20
CA VAL A 252 -2.00 17.67 -14.88
C VAL A 252 -0.89 16.62 -14.79
N LYS A 253 0.33 17.06 -14.51
CA LYS A 253 1.43 16.17 -14.15
C LYS A 253 1.34 15.86 -12.66
N TRP A 254 1.08 14.60 -12.36
CA TRP A 254 0.96 14.08 -11.00
C TRP A 254 1.81 12.83 -10.76
N ARG A 255 2.40 12.29 -11.82
CA ARG A 255 3.41 11.22 -11.75
C ARG A 255 4.80 11.79 -11.88
N ASP A 256 5.77 11.10 -11.29
CA ASP A 256 7.20 11.41 -11.41
C ASP A 256 7.50 12.88 -11.04
N ILE A 257 6.77 13.40 -10.05
CA ILE A 257 6.92 14.76 -9.54
C ILE A 257 7.97 14.81 -8.42
N PRO A 258 8.70 15.93 -8.26
CA PRO A 258 9.76 16.02 -7.24
C PRO A 258 9.27 15.95 -5.78
N GLY A 259 7.97 16.09 -5.54
CA GLY A 259 7.39 15.97 -4.20
C GLY A 259 5.87 15.87 -4.23
N ALA A 260 5.30 15.21 -3.23
CA ALA A 260 3.88 14.83 -3.19
C ALA A 260 2.89 16.01 -3.22
N ASN A 261 3.31 17.20 -2.79
CA ASN A 261 2.49 18.43 -2.81
C ASN A 261 2.77 19.33 -4.03
N GLN A 262 3.52 18.84 -5.03
CA GLN A 262 3.93 19.64 -6.18
C GLN A 262 2.98 19.56 -7.38
N VAL A 263 1.80 18.96 -7.21
CA VAL A 263 0.70 19.04 -8.20
C VAL A 263 0.14 20.46 -8.28
N ILE A 264 0.09 21.19 -7.16
CA ILE A 264 -0.39 22.58 -7.07
C ILE A 264 0.81 23.53 -6.86
N HIS A 265 0.78 24.67 -7.55
CA HIS A 265 1.79 25.73 -7.42
C HIS A 265 1.94 26.16 -5.95
N ALA A 266 3.16 26.41 -5.50
CA ALA A 266 3.46 26.71 -4.09
C ALA A 266 2.55 27.82 -3.51
N ASP A 267 2.43 28.94 -4.22
CA ASP A 267 1.59 30.06 -3.79
C ASP A 267 0.09 29.73 -3.74
N ASP A 268 -0.39 28.68 -4.41
CA ASP A 268 -1.82 28.36 -4.52
C ASP A 268 -2.23 27.22 -3.56
N ARG A 269 -1.27 26.57 -2.89
CA ARG A 269 -1.54 25.44 -1.97
C ARG A 269 -2.42 25.82 -0.78
N HIS A 270 -2.28 27.05 -0.30
CA HIS A 270 -3.06 27.57 0.82
C HIS A 270 -4.57 27.59 0.56
N LEU A 271 -5.00 27.57 -0.71
CA LEU A 271 -6.42 27.57 -1.08
C LEU A 271 -7.15 26.34 -0.52
N LEU A 272 -6.48 25.19 -0.43
CA LEU A 272 -7.05 23.97 0.14
C LEU A 272 -7.24 24.08 1.65
N SER A 273 -6.24 24.57 2.39
CA SER A 273 -6.36 24.78 3.84
C SER A 273 -7.38 25.87 4.17
N SER A 274 -7.44 26.95 3.40
CA SER A 274 -8.46 28.00 3.57
C SER A 274 -9.89 27.50 3.28
N ALA A 275 -10.08 26.56 2.34
CA ALA A 275 -11.36 25.91 2.15
C ALA A 275 -11.70 24.99 3.34
N GLN A 276 -10.73 24.23 3.83
CA GLN A 276 -10.89 23.39 5.02
C GLN A 276 -11.31 24.19 6.26
N ASP A 277 -10.74 25.38 6.49
CA ASP A 277 -11.10 26.23 7.62
C ASP A 277 -12.59 26.62 7.58
N LYS A 278 -13.14 26.88 6.40
CA LYS A 278 -14.58 27.13 6.23
C LYS A 278 -15.42 25.91 6.55
N PHE A 279 -14.98 24.72 6.13
CA PHE A 279 -15.68 23.47 6.41
C PHE A 279 -15.65 23.12 7.90
N ASN A 280 -14.53 23.37 8.58
CA ASN A 280 -14.38 23.19 10.02
C ASN A 280 -15.28 24.16 10.82
N LEU A 281 -15.64 25.31 10.25
CA LEU A 281 -16.64 26.24 10.80
C LEU A 281 -18.09 25.84 10.46
N GLY A 282 -18.30 24.68 9.83
CA GLY A 282 -19.62 24.12 9.53
C GLY A 282 -20.18 24.48 8.15
N SER A 283 -19.41 25.14 7.28
CA SER A 283 -19.86 25.37 5.90
C SER A 283 -19.89 24.07 5.10
N THR A 284 -20.99 23.83 4.40
CA THR A 284 -21.14 22.72 3.44
C THR A 284 -21.07 23.19 1.98
N ASP A 285 -20.94 24.50 1.77
CA ASP A 285 -20.93 25.10 0.44
C ASP A 285 -19.57 24.88 -0.23
N PRO A 286 -19.54 24.41 -1.50
CA PRO A 286 -18.31 24.28 -2.25
C PRO A 286 -17.59 25.62 -2.42
N VAL A 287 -16.28 25.61 -2.27
CA VAL A 287 -15.41 26.77 -2.51
C VAL A 287 -14.88 26.70 -3.94
N HIS A 288 -15.10 27.77 -4.71
CA HIS A 288 -14.61 27.91 -6.07
C HIS A 288 -13.38 28.81 -6.11
N VAL A 289 -12.28 28.30 -6.64
CA VAL A 289 -11.01 29.03 -6.78
C VAL A 289 -10.34 28.71 -8.11
N VAL A 290 -9.40 29.55 -8.53
CA VAL A 290 -8.47 29.24 -9.62
C VAL A 290 -7.12 28.93 -9.00
N ALA A 291 -6.54 27.80 -9.37
CA ALA A 291 -5.21 27.40 -8.94
C ALA A 291 -4.37 26.93 -10.14
N ARG A 292 -3.06 27.15 -10.07
CA ARG A 292 -2.10 26.66 -11.06
C ARG A 292 -1.74 25.22 -10.75
N LEU A 293 -2.01 24.34 -11.71
CA LEU A 293 -1.64 22.92 -11.67
C LEU A 293 -0.41 22.67 -12.54
N ARG A 294 0.46 21.78 -12.08
CA ARG A 294 1.66 21.39 -12.81
C ARG A 294 1.27 20.66 -14.09
N THR A 295 1.96 20.94 -15.18
CA THR A 295 1.77 20.29 -16.49
C THR A 295 2.88 19.30 -16.79
N GLU A 296 2.71 18.47 -17.82
CA GLU A 296 3.72 17.48 -18.25
C GLU A 296 5.08 18.12 -18.60
N ASN A 297 5.06 19.36 -19.09
CA ASN A 297 6.26 20.15 -19.40
C ASN A 297 6.87 20.85 -18.18
N ASP A 298 6.41 20.52 -16.97
CA ASP A 298 6.79 21.16 -15.70
C ASP A 298 6.49 22.67 -15.60
N ASP A 299 5.60 23.17 -16.47
CA ASP A 299 5.01 24.52 -16.38
C ASP A 299 3.71 24.51 -15.56
N TRP A 300 3.11 25.67 -15.36
CA TRP A 300 1.94 25.90 -14.52
C TRP A 300 0.73 26.37 -15.32
N ARG A 301 -0.34 25.59 -15.31
CA ARG A 301 -1.59 25.92 -16.01
C ARG A 301 -2.70 26.29 -15.03
N PRO A 302 -3.34 27.46 -15.16
CA PRO A 302 -4.51 27.79 -14.34
C PRO A 302 -5.67 26.84 -14.63
N SER A 303 -6.30 26.36 -13.57
CA SER A 303 -7.46 25.46 -13.59
C SER A 303 -8.49 25.91 -12.57
N THR A 304 -9.77 25.69 -12.85
CA THR A 304 -10.85 25.93 -11.89
C THR A 304 -10.93 24.75 -10.94
N LEU A 305 -10.91 25.02 -9.64
CA LEU A 305 -11.08 24.04 -8.57
C LEU A 305 -12.40 24.34 -7.86
N ARG A 306 -13.31 23.36 -7.85
CA ARG A 306 -14.47 23.32 -6.96
C ARG A 306 -14.15 22.37 -5.81
N ILE A 307 -13.84 22.93 -4.65
CA ILE A 307 -13.44 22.20 -3.45
C ILE A 307 -14.68 21.98 -2.59
N SER A 308 -15.00 20.72 -2.29
CA SER A 308 -16.12 20.32 -1.44
C SER A 308 -15.60 19.63 -0.18
N PRO A 309 -16.32 19.73 0.96
CA PRO A 309 -15.94 18.99 2.16
C PRO A 309 -15.94 17.49 1.87
N TYR A 310 -14.95 16.78 2.41
CA TYR A 310 -14.93 15.33 2.30
C TYR A 310 -16.01 14.72 3.22
N PRO A 311 -16.81 13.76 2.74
CA PRO A 311 -17.83 13.13 3.57
C PRO A 311 -17.21 12.14 4.57
N GLY A 312 -17.79 11.99 5.76
CA GLY A 312 -17.39 10.92 6.69
C GLY A 312 -16.16 11.25 7.56
N PRO A 313 -15.41 10.23 8.02
CA PRO A 313 -14.50 10.38 9.16
C PRO A 313 -13.24 11.19 8.87
N LEU A 314 -12.88 11.39 7.59
CA LEU A 314 -11.70 12.16 7.19
C LEU A 314 -12.01 13.61 6.80
N THR A 315 -13.22 14.10 7.12
CA THR A 315 -13.71 15.44 6.74
C THR A 315 -12.79 16.59 7.18
N GLU A 316 -12.07 16.44 8.30
CA GLU A 316 -11.17 17.48 8.82
C GLU A 316 -9.81 17.54 8.11
N ARG A 317 -9.51 16.54 7.26
CA ARG A 317 -8.19 16.36 6.63
C ARG A 317 -8.23 16.29 5.11
N LEU A 318 -9.35 15.85 4.56
CA LEU A 318 -9.53 15.63 3.13
C LEU A 318 -10.57 16.58 2.55
N ALA A 319 -10.45 16.85 1.25
CA ALA A 319 -11.49 17.47 0.45
C ALA A 319 -11.66 16.72 -0.87
N ILE A 320 -12.88 16.75 -1.41
CA ILE A 320 -13.16 16.33 -2.77
C ILE A 320 -13.02 17.55 -3.67
N VAL A 321 -12.15 17.49 -4.66
CA VAL A 321 -11.83 18.59 -5.57
C VAL A 321 -12.21 18.20 -6.98
N GLN A 322 -13.14 18.94 -7.58
CA GLN A 322 -13.42 18.86 -9.01
C GLN A 322 -12.56 19.89 -9.75
N ILE A 323 -11.87 19.42 -10.79
CA ILE A 323 -10.87 20.17 -11.53
C ILE A 323 -11.33 20.25 -12.99
N SER A 324 -11.38 21.46 -13.54
CA SER A 324 -11.62 21.69 -14.95
C SER A 324 -10.65 22.74 -15.51
N PRO A 325 -10.43 22.77 -16.84
CA PRO A 325 -9.65 23.85 -17.45
C PRO A 325 -10.29 25.20 -17.12
N LEU A 326 -9.46 26.23 -16.91
CA LEU A 326 -9.99 27.59 -16.86
C LEU A 326 -10.57 27.91 -18.24
N THR A 327 -11.90 28.08 -18.32
CA THR A 327 -12.54 28.60 -19.53
C THR A 327 -12.23 30.08 -19.63
N GLU A 328 -11.56 30.49 -20.73
CA GLU A 328 -11.51 31.90 -21.09
C GLU A 328 -12.94 32.36 -21.38
N SER A 329 -13.44 33.30 -20.56
CA SER A 329 -14.71 33.99 -20.76
C SER A 329 -14.56 35.13 -21.77
#